data_AF-X1P9V5-F1
#
_entry.id   AF-X1P9V5-F1
#
_cell.length_a   1.000
_cell.length_b   1.000
_cell.length_c   1.000
_cell.angle_alpha   90.00
_cell.angle_beta   90.00
_cell.angle_gamma   90.00
#
_symmetry.space_group_name_H-M   'P 1'
#
loop_
_entity.id
_entity.type
_entity.pdbx_description
1 polymer ?
#
loop_
_entity_poly.entity_id
_entity_poly.type
_entity_poly.pdbx_seq_one_letter_code
_entity_poly.pdbx_strand_id
1 'polypeptide(L)' 'MTKEENQKEIGRIELSDTQELVVSIVDDEKLDLRIFVKTDSYTGPTKRGLRIYLFDGIWEKFKKLIEQVDKVYEEIG' A
#
# COMPACT_ATOMS: atom_id res chain seq x y z
N MET A 1 9.52 4.39 -25.29
CA MET A 1 9.09 3.14 -24.63
C MET A 1 8.93 3.46 -23.16
N THR A 2 7.73 3.34 -22.62
CA THR A 2 7.48 3.46 -21.17
C THR A 2 8.15 2.26 -20.51
N LYS A 3 9.05 2.51 -19.56
CA LYS A 3 9.68 1.44 -18.78
C LYS A 3 8.55 0.80 -17.95
N GLU A 4 8.27 -0.49 -18.14
CA GLU A 4 7.37 -1.20 -17.22
C GLU A 4 8.03 -1.19 -15.84
N GLU A 5 7.37 -0.57 -14.85
CA GLU A 5 7.86 -0.60 -13.46
C GLU A 5 7.82 -2.05 -12.97
N ASN A 6 8.89 -2.53 -12.34
CA ASN A 6 8.92 -3.88 -11.77
C ASN A 6 8.09 -3.86 -10.48
N GLN A 7 6.91 -4.46 -10.49
CA GLN A 7 6.01 -4.48 -9.34
C GLN A 7 5.94 -5.89 -8.72
N LYS A 8 6.23 -5.97 -7.44
CA LYS A 8 6.11 -7.18 -6.62
C LYS A 8 5.06 -6.97 -5.53
N GLU A 9 3.91 -7.63 -5.66
CA GLU A 9 2.90 -7.65 -4.60
C GLU A 9 3.43 -8.35 -3.35
N ILE A 10 3.21 -7.73 -2.19
CA ILE A 10 3.57 -8.26 -0.86
C ILE A 10 2.36 -8.89 -0.19
N GLY A 11 1.19 -8.28 -0.36
CA GLY A 11 -0.06 -8.79 0.18
C GLY A 11 -1.22 -7.84 -0.05
N ARG A 12 -2.39 -8.23 0.45
CA ARG A 12 -3.63 -7.46 0.33
C ARG A 12 -4.54 -7.70 1.53
N ILE A 13 -5.36 -6.70 1.85
CA ILE A 13 -6.43 -6.80 2.86
C ILE A 13 -7.76 -6.37 2.23
N GLU A 14 -8.83 -7.04 2.60
CA GLU A 14 -10.19 -6.66 2.20
C GLU A 14 -10.66 -5.46 3.04
N LEU A 15 -11.17 -4.43 2.38
CA LEU A 15 -11.78 -3.26 3.02
C LEU A 15 -13.31 -3.30 2.94
N SER A 16 -13.83 -3.95 1.91
CA SER A 16 -15.26 -4.22 1.67
C SER A 16 -15.38 -5.26 0.54
N ASP A 17 -16.59 -5.76 0.29
CA ASP A 17 -16.91 -6.73 -0.78
C ASP A 17 -16.40 -6.35 -2.18
N THR A 18 -16.12 -5.06 -2.42
CA THR A 18 -15.68 -4.54 -3.73
C THR A 18 -14.32 -3.85 -3.71
N GLN A 19 -13.66 -3.75 -2.55
CA GLN A 19 -12.40 -3.02 -2.39
C GLN A 19 -11.38 -3.79 -1.55
N GLU A 20 -10.18 -3.88 -2.08
CA GLU A 20 -9.00 -4.39 -1.38
C GLU A 20 -7.95 -3.29 -1.31
N LEU A 21 -7.20 -3.22 -0.21
CA LEU A 21 -5.93 -2.50 -0.16
C LEU A 21 -4.82 -3.47 -0.54
N VAL A 22 -4.13 -3.19 -1.63
CA VAL A 22 -2.99 -3.98 -2.11
C VAL A 22 -1.70 -3.25 -1.76
N VAL A 23 -0.74 -4.01 -1.24
CA VAL A 23 0.59 -3.54 -0.86
C VAL A 23 1.62 -4.17 -1.79
N SER A 24 2.44 -3.35 -2.45
CA SER A 24 3.48 -3.81 -3.39
C SER A 24 4.79 -3.06 -3.20
N ILE A 25 5.90 -3.69 -3.60
CA ILE A 25 7.17 -3.00 -3.85
C ILE A 25 7.29 -2.71 -5.34
N VAL A 26 7.70 -1.49 -5.69
CA VAL A 26 7.88 -1.04 -7.07
C VAL A 26 9.32 -0.62 -7.29
N ASP A 27 9.94 -1.17 -8.33
CA ASP A 27 11.34 -0.98 -8.73
C ASP A 27 12.34 -1.25 -7.60
N ASP A 28 11.99 -2.09 -6.62
CA ASP A 28 12.76 -2.36 -5.40
C ASP A 28 13.06 -1.12 -4.52
N GLU A 29 12.41 0.01 -4.79
CA GLU A 29 12.71 1.32 -4.18
C GLU A 29 11.51 2.00 -3.53
N LYS A 30 10.29 1.54 -3.81
CA LYS A 30 9.06 2.23 -3.41
C LYS A 30 8.06 1.24 -2.83
N LEU A 31 7.43 1.59 -1.70
CA LEU A 31 6.22 0.95 -1.23
C LEU A 31 5.01 1.60 -1.91
N ASP A 32 4.17 0.81 -2.58
CA ASP A 32 2.90 1.23 -3.14
C ASP A 32 1.74 0.62 -2.35
N LEU A 33 0.88 1.48 -1.81
CA LEU A 33 -0.36 1.14 -1.13
C LEU A 33 -1.51 1.60 -2.03
N ARG A 34 -2.28 0.67 -2.60
CA ARG A 34 -3.22 0.97 -3.68
C ARG A 34 -4.58 0.36 -3.40
N ILE A 35 -5.65 1.13 -3.60
CA ILE A 35 -6.99 0.55 -3.60
C ILE A 35 -7.21 -0.17 -4.92
N PHE A 36 -7.47 -1.47 -4.83
CA PHE A 36 -7.90 -2.32 -5.92
C PHE A 36 -9.42 -2.51 -5.81
N VAL A 37 -10.13 -2.29 -6.91
CA VAL A 37 -11.57 -2.49 -6.96
C VAL A 37 -11.89 -3.74 -7.76
N LYS A 38 -12.97 -4.42 -7.37
CA LYS A 38 -13.52 -5.56 -8.09
C LYS A 38 -15.03 -5.36 -8.21
N THR A 39 -15.45 -4.80 -9.33
CA THR A 39 -16.87 -4.64 -9.70
C THR A 39 -17.13 -5.28 -11.06
N ASP A 40 -18.40 -5.49 -11.40
CA ASP A 40 -18.80 -6.06 -12.69
C ASP A 40 -18.31 -5.21 -13.88
N SER A 41 -18.20 -3.89 -13.70
CA SER A 41 -17.79 -2.96 -14.74
C SER A 41 -16.28 -2.75 -14.82
N TYR A 42 -15.54 -2.97 -13.73
CA TYR A 42 -14.09 -2.73 -13.67
C TYR A 42 -13.42 -3.52 -12.55
N THR A 43 -12.33 -4.20 -12.88
CA THR A 43 -11.46 -4.88 -11.92
C THR A 43 -10.04 -4.40 -12.14
N GLY A 44 -9.44 -3.76 -11.13
CA GLY A 44 -8.10 -3.21 -11.26
C GLY A 44 -7.70 -2.17 -10.20
N PRO A 45 -6.45 -1.69 -10.26
CA PRO A 45 -5.93 -0.66 -9.37
C PRO A 45 -6.57 0.70 -9.68
N THR A 46 -7.03 1.39 -8.65
CA THR A 46 -7.56 2.77 -8.79
C THR A 46 -6.45 3.80 -8.63
N LYS A 47 -6.72 5.07 -8.96
CA LYS A 47 -5.79 6.17 -8.66
C LYS A 47 -5.70 6.48 -7.15
N ARG A 48 -6.57 5.90 -6.31
CA ARG A 48 -6.55 6.08 -4.86
C ARG A 48 -5.45 5.20 -4.27
N GLY A 49 -4.41 5.83 -3.76
CA GLY A 49 -3.27 5.14 -3.15
C GLY A 49 -2.18 6.12 -2.74
N LEU A 50 -1.18 5.58 -2.05
CA LEU A 50 0.00 6.30 -1.60
C LEU A 50 1.25 5.54 -2.05
N ARG A 51 2.26 6.28 -2.49
CA ARG A 51 3.57 5.72 -2.82
C ARG A 51 4.62 6.38 -1.92
N ILE A 52 5.43 5.54 -1.27
CA ILE A 52 6.44 5.95 -0.29
C ILE A 52 7.79 5.45 -0.76
N TYR A 53 8.81 6.30 -0.78
CA TYR A 53 10.18 5.89 -1.06
C TYR A 53 10.76 5.09 0.12
N LEU A 54 11.52 4.05 -0.19
CA LEU A 54 12.14 3.18 0.81
C LEU A 54 13.51 3.69 1.30
N PHE A 55 14.02 4.76 0.71
CA PHE A 55 15.35 5.32 0.99
C PHE A 55 15.29 6.63 1.82
N ASP A 56 16.44 7.26 2.05
CA ASP A 56 16.61 8.52 2.80
C ASP A 56 15.98 8.53 4.21
N GLY A 57 15.93 7.37 4.86
CA GLY A 57 15.34 7.22 6.18
C GLY A 57 13.80 7.35 6.19
N ILE A 58 13.16 7.42 5.03
CA ILE A 58 11.69 7.57 4.90
C ILE A 58 11.01 6.29 5.39
N TRP A 59 11.53 5.12 5.02
CA TRP A 59 10.98 3.84 5.43
C TRP A 59 11.01 3.66 6.96
N GLU A 60 12.14 4.01 7.58
CA GLU A 60 12.34 3.93 9.02
C GLU A 60 11.36 4.85 9.77
N LYS A 61 11.12 6.06 9.25
CA LYS A 61 10.14 7.00 9.82
C LYS A 61 8.72 6.46 9.65
N PHE A 62 8.38 5.92 8.49
CA PHE A 62 7.07 5.31 8.24
C PHE A 62 6.81 4.15 9.21
N LYS A 63 7.75 3.22 9.38
CA LYS A 63 7.61 2.12 10.34
C LYS A 63 7.36 2.62 11.77
N LYS A 64 8.13 3.62 12.22
CA LYS A 64 7.92 4.24 13.54
C LYS A 64 6.53 4.85 13.71
N LEU A 65 5.99 5.47 12.65
CA LEU A 65 4.61 5.99 12.69
C LEU A 65 3.59 4.87 12.83
N ILE A 66 3.75 3.76 12.12
CA ILE A 66 2.85 2.60 12.23
C ILE A 66 2.95 1.97 13.64
N GLU A 67 4.14 1.84 14.20
CA GLU A 67 4.33 1.40 15.60
C GLU A 67 3.65 2.34 16.61
N GLN A 68 3.60 3.65 16.34
CA GLN A 68 2.86 4.60 17.18
C GLN A 68 1.35 4.43 17.04
N VAL A 69 0.86 4.19 15.82
CA VAL A 69 -0.57 3.91 15.58
C VAL A 69 -0.99 2.64 16.32
N ASP A 70 -0.17 1.61 16.30
CA ASP A 70 -0.42 0.33 16.99
C ASP A 70 -0.58 0.52 18.50
N LYS A 71 0.33 1.28 19.13
CA LYS A 71 0.22 1.62 20.56
C LYS A 71 -1.07 2.36 20.90
N VAL A 72 -1.45 3.35 20.09
CA VAL A 72 -2.71 4.09 20.29
C VAL A 72 -3.92 3.17 20.10
N TYR A 73 -3.86 2.22 19.15
CA TYR A 73 -4.91 1.24 18.94
C TYR A 73 -5.06 0.30 20.14
N GLU A 74 -3.96 -0.18 20.72
CA GLU A 74 -3.97 -1.00 21.96
C GLU A 74 -4.61 -0.26 23.14
N GLU A 75 -4.48 1.07 23.22
CA GLU A 75 -5.09 1.90 24.28
C GLU A 75 -6.60 2.14 24.07
N ILE A 76 -7.10 2.01 22.84
CA ILE A 76 -8.54 2.14 22.51
C ILE A 76 -9.29 0.82 22.80
N GLY A 77 -8.59 -0.31 22.74
CA GLY A 77 -9.11 -1.65 23.04
C GLY A 77 -9.22 -1.96 24.53
#